data_AF-A0A9Q0MY28-F1
#
_entry.id   AF-A0A9Q0MY28-F1
#
_cell.length_a   1.000
_cell.length_b   1.000
_cell.length_c   1.000
_cell.angle_alpha   90.00
_cell.angle_beta   90.00
_cell.angle_gamma   90.00
#
_symmetry.space_group_name_H-M   'P 1'
#
loop_
_entity.id
_entity.type
_entity.pdbx_description
1 polymer ?
#
loop_
_entity_poly.entity_id
_entity_poly.type
_entity_poly.pdbx_seq_one_letter_code
_entity_poly.pdbx_strand_id
1 'polypeptide(L)'
;MLSEGSSDGECKENKMPNQVFVLKQPRVSKQQYDEIEAFYQDHSEESIGRDVFKALWQNLAEKLNAMGPPVLTESEWRRKWAVQKYNRKKNTRLYVTEYFEPESSSDRPSDQSSRCSEFHTKVLQTQQQILQKLDEISTRQSSIIKKLDAIEQGSENK
;
A
#
# COMPACT_ATOMS: atom_id res chain seq x y z
N MET A 1 14.20 43.34 -68.86
CA MET A 1 14.78 43.96 -67.65
C MET A 1 14.04 43.38 -66.44
N LEU A 2 14.81 42.81 -65.50
CA LEU A 2 14.48 42.48 -64.10
C LEU A 2 13.42 41.38 -63.89
N SER A 3 13.74 40.13 -63.51
CA SER A 3 14.40 39.57 -62.31
C SER A 3 13.52 39.54 -61.05
N GLU A 4 13.52 38.35 -60.42
CA GLU A 4 13.23 38.03 -59.01
C GLU A 4 11.74 37.97 -58.58
N GLY A 5 11.26 37.03 -57.76
CA GLY A 5 11.88 35.92 -57.04
C GLY A 5 10.87 35.25 -56.09
N SER A 6 11.05 33.94 -55.88
CA SER A 6 10.94 33.17 -54.62
C SER A 6 9.91 33.56 -53.54
N SER A 7 9.09 32.60 -53.08
CA SER A 7 9.21 32.03 -51.71
C SER A 7 8.17 30.92 -51.46
N ASP A 8 8.56 29.66 -51.64
CA ASP A 8 7.83 28.50 -51.12
C ASP A 8 8.11 28.39 -49.61
N GLY A 9 7.17 28.86 -48.80
CA GLY A 9 7.20 28.73 -47.35
C GLY A 9 6.77 27.33 -46.91
N GLU A 10 7.71 26.39 -46.84
CA GLU A 10 7.54 25.14 -46.10
C GLU A 10 7.37 25.44 -44.59
N CYS A 11 6.13 25.43 -44.11
CA CYS A 11 5.83 25.38 -42.68
C CYS A 11 6.24 24.01 -42.13
N LYS A 12 7.48 23.89 -41.63
CA LYS A 12 7.91 22.74 -40.83
C LYS A 12 7.17 22.75 -39.50
N GLU A 13 6.15 21.91 -39.41
CA GLU A 13 5.38 21.64 -38.21
C GLU A 13 6.29 20.96 -37.17
N ASN A 14 6.86 21.78 -36.27
CA ASN A 14 7.66 21.31 -35.15
C ASN A 14 6.76 20.54 -34.16
N LYS A 15 6.65 19.23 -34.36
CA LYS A 15 5.99 18.30 -33.46
C LYS A 15 6.84 18.16 -32.19
N MET A 16 6.60 19.01 -31.19
CA MET A 16 7.24 18.84 -29.89
C MET A 16 6.78 17.51 -29.27
N PRO A 17 7.70 16.65 -28.80
CA PRO A 17 7.33 15.43 -28.11
C PRO A 17 6.65 15.82 -26.79
N ASN A 18 5.39 15.45 -26.68
CA ASN A 18 4.55 15.62 -25.50
C ASN A 18 5.10 14.71 -24.39
N GLN A 19 6.15 15.16 -23.69
CA GLN A 19 6.62 14.52 -22.47
C GLN A 19 5.54 14.74 -21.42
N VAL A 20 4.64 13.76 -21.31
CA VAL A 20 3.70 13.66 -20.20
C VAL A 20 4.52 13.39 -18.95
N PHE A 21 4.94 14.45 -18.26
CA PHE A 21 5.44 14.37 -16.90
C PHE A 21 4.30 13.85 -16.04
N VAL A 22 4.27 12.54 -15.80
CA VAL A 22 3.39 11.93 -14.78
C VAL A 22 3.93 12.40 -13.43
N LEU A 23 3.54 13.61 -13.02
CA LEU A 23 3.75 14.11 -11.68
C LEU A 23 3.12 13.08 -10.73
N LYS A 24 3.97 12.35 -10.01
CA LYS A 24 3.55 11.44 -8.94
C LYS A 24 2.73 12.27 -7.96
N GLN A 25 1.41 12.12 -8.03
CA GLN A 25 0.48 12.80 -7.14
C GLN A 25 0.92 12.57 -5.68
N PRO A 26 1.01 13.63 -4.87
CA PRO A 26 1.41 13.51 -3.48
C PRO A 26 0.55 12.48 -2.76
N ARG A 27 1.20 11.51 -2.11
CA ARG A 27 0.53 10.41 -1.42
C ARG A 27 0.02 10.91 -0.07
N VAL A 28 -1.25 10.61 0.21
CA VAL A 28 -1.84 10.80 1.55
C VAL A 28 -1.05 9.94 2.53
N SER A 29 -0.66 10.53 3.66
CA SER A 29 0.09 9.84 4.70
C SER A 29 -0.80 8.85 5.46
N LYS A 30 -0.19 7.86 6.12
CA LYS A 30 -0.94 6.92 6.96
C LYS A 30 -1.70 7.66 8.07
N GLN A 31 -1.04 8.63 8.70
CA GLN A 31 -1.62 9.43 9.79
C GLN A 31 -2.87 10.20 9.35
N GLN A 32 -2.87 10.75 8.13
CA GLN A 32 -4.05 11.41 7.55
C GLN A 32 -5.22 10.43 7.37
N TYR A 33 -4.96 9.17 7.00
CA TYR A 33 -6.01 8.16 6.91
C TYR A 33 -6.55 7.71 8.26
N ASP A 34 -5.67 7.54 9.25
CA ASP A 34 -6.06 7.13 10.60
C ASP A 34 -7.00 8.18 11.23
N GLU A 35 -6.73 9.47 10.98
CA GLU A 35 -7.59 10.57 11.44
C GLU A 35 -8.97 10.58 10.74
N ILE A 36 -9.01 10.35 9.42
CA ILE A 36 -10.29 10.22 8.69
C ILE A 36 -11.09 9.03 9.22
N GLU A 37 -10.44 7.92 9.54
CA GLU A 37 -11.08 6.72 10.06
C GLU A 37 -11.68 6.96 11.44
N ALA A 38 -10.94 7.59 12.35
CA ALA A 38 -11.45 8.00 13.67
C ALA A 38 -12.66 8.93 13.55
N PHE A 39 -12.57 9.94 12.67
CA PHE A 39 -13.68 10.86 12.41
C PHE A 39 -14.97 10.14 12.02
N TYR A 40 -14.90 9.15 11.12
CA TYR A 40 -16.05 8.38 10.66
C TYR A 40 -16.64 7.44 11.71
N GLN A 41 -15.83 6.97 12.66
CA GLN A 41 -16.31 6.14 13.77
C GLN A 41 -17.16 6.98 14.74
N ASP A 42 -16.74 8.22 14.98
CA ASP A 42 -17.42 9.13 15.91
C ASP A 42 -18.60 9.88 15.28
N HIS A 43 -18.55 10.14 13.97
CA HIS A 43 -19.53 10.99 13.28
C HIS A 43 -20.12 10.26 12.06
N SER A 44 -21.34 9.74 12.20
CA SER A 44 -22.12 9.24 11.07
C SER A 44 -23.01 10.34 10.48
N GLU A 45 -23.09 10.43 9.16
CA GLU A 45 -23.95 11.41 8.47
C GLU A 45 -25.42 11.26 8.89
N GLU A 46 -25.84 10.02 9.17
CA GLU A 46 -27.19 9.66 9.59
C GLU A 46 -27.56 10.19 10.98
N SER A 47 -26.58 10.43 11.87
CA SER A 47 -26.85 10.82 13.26
C SER A 47 -26.80 12.32 13.51
N ILE A 48 -26.09 13.10 12.68
CA ILE A 48 -25.75 14.51 12.97
C ILE A 48 -26.44 15.50 12.02
N GLY A 49 -26.96 15.03 10.88
CA GLY A 49 -27.60 15.87 9.87
C GLY A 49 -26.60 16.49 8.89
N ARG A 50 -27.06 16.75 7.67
CA ARG A 50 -26.20 17.03 6.50
C ARG A 50 -25.33 18.29 6.65
N ASP A 51 -25.89 19.38 7.15
CA ASP A 51 -25.18 20.66 7.23
C ASP A 51 -24.08 20.65 8.29
N VAL A 52 -24.37 20.06 9.45
CA VAL A 52 -23.39 19.90 10.53
C VAL A 52 -22.30 18.91 10.11
N PHE A 53 -22.68 17.81 9.44
CA PHE A 53 -21.73 16.85 8.88
C PHE A 53 -20.79 17.51 7.86
N LYS A 54 -21.31 18.42 7.03
CA LYS A 54 -20.49 19.20 6.07
C LYS A 54 -19.49 20.12 6.79
N ALA A 55 -19.92 20.85 7.82
CA ALA A 55 -19.04 21.72 8.59
C ALA A 55 -17.92 20.92 9.29
N LEU A 56 -18.26 19.77 9.89
CA LEU A 56 -17.30 18.87 10.52
C LEU A 56 -16.25 18.36 9.52
N TRP A 57 -16.66 18.05 8.31
CA TRP A 57 -15.78 17.64 7.23
C TRP A 57 -14.84 18.75 6.75
N GLN A 58 -15.31 20.00 6.73
CA GLN A 58 -14.46 21.14 6.41
C GLN A 58 -13.36 21.32 7.46
N ASN A 59 -13.72 21.28 8.75
CA ASN A 59 -12.76 21.34 9.85
C ASN A 59 -11.73 20.19 9.78
N LEU A 60 -12.18 18.97 9.45
CA LEU A 60 -11.29 17.83 9.25
C LEU A 60 -10.33 18.07 8.09
N ALA A 61 -10.81 18.58 6.95
CA ALA A 61 -9.96 18.86 5.79
C ALA A 61 -8.85 19.86 6.11
N GLU A 62 -9.15 20.91 6.88
CA GLU A 62 -8.16 21.88 7.36
C GLU A 62 -7.12 21.20 8.26
N LYS A 63 -7.56 20.38 9.22
CA LYS A 63 -6.67 19.60 10.09
C LYS A 63 -5.74 18.68 9.28
N LEU A 64 -6.26 17.99 8.27
CA LEU A 64 -5.49 17.08 7.42
C LEU A 64 -4.45 17.83 6.57
N ASN A 65 -4.83 18.98 6.03
CA ASN A 65 -3.93 19.83 5.24
C ASN A 65 -2.79 20.41 6.10
N ALA A 66 -3.06 20.68 7.39
CA ALA A 66 -2.04 21.13 8.34
C ALA A 66 -1.01 20.05 8.68
N MET A 67 -1.35 18.75 8.54
CA MET A 67 -0.39 17.65 8.75
C MET A 67 0.65 17.52 7.62
N GLY A 68 0.44 18.22 6.50
CA GLY A 68 1.35 18.23 5.37
C GLY A 68 0.67 17.92 4.03
N PRO A 69 1.44 17.89 2.94
CA PRO A 69 0.90 17.58 1.62
C PRO A 69 0.32 16.15 1.60
N PRO A 70 -0.74 15.89 0.81
CA PRO A 70 -1.39 16.80 -0.14
C PRO A 70 -2.35 17.80 0.53
N VAL A 71 -2.39 19.03 0.01
CA VAL A 71 -3.42 20.02 0.37
C VAL A 71 -4.62 19.77 -0.53
N LEU A 72 -5.71 19.26 0.03
CA LEU A 72 -6.93 18.90 -0.71
C LEU A 72 -8.14 19.63 -0.15
N THR A 73 -9.14 19.81 -1.00
CA THR A 73 -10.46 20.27 -0.58
C THR A 73 -11.21 19.18 0.18
N GLU A 74 -12.22 19.56 0.96
CA GLU A 74 -13.10 18.64 1.68
C GLU A 74 -13.71 17.56 0.76
N SER A 75 -14.17 17.96 -0.42
CA SER A 75 -14.75 17.04 -1.40
C SER A 75 -13.74 16.00 -1.94
N GLU A 76 -12.49 16.40 -2.09
CA GLU A 76 -11.40 15.52 -2.54
C GLU A 76 -10.98 14.56 -1.43
N TRP A 77 -10.93 15.01 -0.18
CA TRP A 77 -10.71 14.15 0.98
C TRP A 77 -11.79 13.08 1.11
N ARG A 78 -13.06 13.45 0.96
CA ARG A 78 -14.18 12.50 0.93
C ARG A 78 -14.05 11.49 -0.21
N ARG A 79 -13.69 11.95 -1.42
CA ARG A 79 -13.45 11.06 -2.57
C ARG A 79 -12.29 10.10 -2.29
N LYS A 80 -11.17 10.58 -1.76
CA LYS A 80 -10.00 9.76 -1.39
C LYS A 80 -10.38 8.69 -0.38
N TRP A 81 -11.17 9.05 0.62
CA TRP A 81 -11.69 8.10 1.60
C TRP A 81 -12.61 7.05 0.98
N ALA A 82 -13.57 7.46 0.13
CA ALA A 82 -14.46 6.52 -0.54
C ALA A 82 -13.69 5.49 -1.39
N VAL A 83 -12.67 5.95 -2.13
CA VAL A 83 -11.76 5.07 -2.88
C VAL A 83 -10.98 4.15 -1.94
N GLN A 84 -10.45 4.67 -0.83
CA GLN A 84 -9.72 3.87 0.15
C GLN A 84 -10.60 2.78 0.78
N LYS A 85 -11.83 3.10 1.18
CA LYS A 85 -12.81 2.16 1.73
C LYS A 85 -13.16 1.08 0.71
N TYR A 86 -13.38 1.47 -0.55
CA TYR A 86 -13.61 0.53 -1.65
C TYR A 86 -12.42 -0.41 -1.84
N ASN A 87 -11.20 0.14 -1.89
CA ASN A 87 -9.97 -0.65 -2.08
C ASN A 87 -9.71 -1.59 -0.90
N ARG A 88 -9.97 -1.16 0.33
CA ARG A 88 -9.93 -2.05 1.51
C ARG A 88 -10.89 -3.20 1.34
N LYS A 89 -12.16 -2.94 1.01
CA LYS A 89 -13.15 -4.01 0.82
C LYS A 89 -12.79 -4.95 -0.34
N LYS A 90 -12.25 -4.42 -1.44
CA LYS A 90 -11.80 -5.21 -2.59
C LYS A 90 -10.58 -6.06 -2.24
N ASN A 91 -9.59 -5.50 -1.55
CA ASN A 91 -8.42 -6.24 -1.10
C ASN A 91 -8.81 -7.28 -0.05
N THR A 92 -9.69 -6.97 0.91
CA THR A 92 -10.24 -7.96 1.84
C THR A 92 -10.98 -9.06 1.12
N ARG A 93 -11.74 -8.79 0.06
CA ARG A 93 -12.36 -9.85 -0.76
C ARG A 93 -11.32 -10.74 -1.41
N LEU A 94 -10.24 -10.18 -1.95
CA LEU A 94 -9.14 -10.97 -2.51
C LEU A 94 -8.46 -11.87 -1.46
N TYR A 95 -8.40 -11.45 -0.20
CA TYR A 95 -7.87 -12.28 0.90
C TYR A 95 -8.91 -13.23 1.52
N VAL A 96 -10.20 -12.89 1.54
CA VAL A 96 -11.28 -13.70 2.15
C VAL A 96 -11.72 -14.82 1.23
N THR A 97 -11.70 -14.63 -0.09
CA THR A 97 -11.99 -15.71 -1.05
C THR A 97 -10.89 -16.78 -1.08
N GLU A 98 -9.72 -16.53 -0.51
CA GLU A 98 -8.64 -17.53 -0.37
C GLU A 98 -8.85 -18.48 0.82
N TYR A 99 -9.81 -18.22 1.72
CA TYR A 99 -10.04 -19.00 2.94
C TYR A 99 -11.48 -19.48 3.16
N PHE A 100 -12.38 -19.28 2.19
CA PHE A 100 -13.77 -19.74 2.31
C PHE A 100 -14.22 -20.43 1.03
N GLU A 101 -13.88 -21.72 0.90
CA GLU A 101 -14.68 -22.64 0.09
C GLU A 101 -16.07 -22.77 0.71
N PRO A 102 -17.11 -22.66 -0.12
CA PRO A 102 -17.96 -23.82 -0.28
C PRO A 102 -18.01 -24.21 -1.75
N GLU A 103 -17.78 -25.49 -2.00
CA GLU A 103 -18.09 -26.17 -3.25
C GLU A 103 -19.46 -25.72 -3.78
N SER A 104 -19.52 -25.19 -5.01
CA SER A 104 -20.55 -25.56 -6.00
C SER A 104 -20.39 -24.75 -7.31
N SER A 105 -20.00 -25.48 -8.35
CA SER A 105 -20.52 -25.40 -9.73
C SER A 105 -20.48 -24.07 -10.50
N SER A 106 -19.54 -24.00 -11.46
CA SER A 106 -19.82 -23.91 -12.91
C SER A 106 -18.88 -22.93 -13.65
N ASP A 107 -17.96 -23.55 -14.39
CA ASP A 107 -17.40 -23.14 -15.68
C ASP A 107 -16.99 -21.67 -15.91
N ARG A 108 -15.69 -21.38 -15.70
CA ARG A 108 -14.97 -20.39 -16.53
C ARG A 108 -13.44 -20.65 -16.54
N PRO A 109 -12.76 -20.60 -17.70
CA PRO A 109 -11.40 -21.08 -17.83
C PRO A 109 -10.31 -20.07 -17.42
N SER A 110 -9.27 -20.67 -16.84
CA SER A 110 -7.87 -20.29 -16.62
C SER A 110 -7.32 -18.98 -17.19
N ASP A 111 -6.68 -18.21 -16.28
CA ASP A 111 -5.27 -17.79 -16.42
C ASP A 111 -4.72 -16.98 -15.22
N GLN A 112 -5.50 -16.75 -14.16
CA GLN A 112 -5.01 -16.05 -12.96
C GLN A 112 -4.35 -16.96 -11.89
N SER A 113 -4.44 -18.28 -12.04
CA SER A 113 -3.96 -19.25 -11.04
C SER A 113 -2.42 -19.30 -10.88
N SER A 114 -1.67 -18.96 -11.93
CA SER A 114 -0.20 -19.10 -11.93
C SER A 114 0.54 -18.06 -11.07
N ARG A 115 -0.03 -16.87 -10.84
CA ARG A 115 0.63 -15.82 -10.03
C ARG A 115 0.36 -15.93 -8.54
N CYS A 116 -0.78 -16.51 -8.14
CA CYS A 116 -1.09 -16.76 -6.73
C CYS A 116 -0.25 -17.92 -6.17
N SER A 117 0.01 -18.98 -6.96
CA SER A 117 0.80 -20.13 -6.50
C SER A 117 2.26 -19.76 -6.22
N GLU A 118 2.88 -18.91 -7.05
CA GLU A 118 4.27 -18.47 -6.85
C GLU A 118 4.46 -17.59 -5.60
N PHE A 119 3.48 -16.76 -5.25
CA PHE A 119 3.57 -15.97 -4.03
C PHE A 119 3.45 -16.87 -2.81
N HIS A 120 2.49 -17.80 -2.82
CA HIS A 120 2.27 -18.74 -1.73
C HIS A 120 3.50 -19.63 -1.48
N THR A 121 4.14 -20.15 -2.53
CA THR A 121 5.36 -20.97 -2.39
C THR A 121 6.53 -20.16 -1.81
N LYS A 122 6.71 -18.90 -2.21
CA LYS A 122 7.74 -18.02 -1.63
C LYS A 122 7.48 -17.71 -0.16
N VAL A 123 6.22 -17.51 0.23
CA VAL A 123 5.85 -17.30 1.64
C VAL A 123 6.17 -18.55 2.47
N LEU A 124 5.75 -19.73 2.00
CA LEU A 124 6.04 -21.00 2.68
C LEU A 124 7.55 -21.26 2.78
N GLN A 125 8.28 -21.02 1.70
CA GLN A 125 9.73 -21.17 1.69
C GLN A 125 10.41 -20.23 2.69
N THR A 126 9.94 -18.98 2.79
CA THR A 126 10.46 -18.00 3.75
C THR A 126 10.18 -18.44 5.19
N GLN A 127 8.97 -18.93 5.46
CA GLN A 127 8.61 -19.49 6.77
C GLN A 127 9.52 -20.66 7.15
N GLN A 128 9.80 -21.56 6.20
CA GLN A 128 10.68 -22.71 6.43
C GLN A 128 12.12 -22.28 6.72
N GLN A 129 12.65 -21.28 6.02
CA GLN A 129 13.98 -20.72 6.30
C GLN A 129 14.07 -20.07 7.68
N ILE A 130 13.00 -19.40 8.14
CA ILE A 130 12.95 -18.81 9.48
C ILE A 130 13.03 -19.91 10.54
N LEU A 131 12.27 -20.99 10.38
CA LEU A 131 12.29 -22.12 11.31
C LEU A 131 13.67 -22.79 11.38
N GLN A 132 14.34 -22.99 10.25
CA GLN A 132 15.71 -23.51 10.23
C GLN A 132 16.70 -22.61 10.97
N LYS A 133 16.63 -21.30 10.75
CA LYS A 133 17.49 -20.34 11.46
C LYS A 133 17.25 -20.33 12.96
N LEU A 134 16.00 -20.49 13.40
CA LEU A 134 15.67 -20.57 14.83
C LEU A 134 16.27 -21.83 15.47
N ASP A 135 16.25 -22.97 14.76
CA ASP A 135 16.86 -24.22 15.24
C ASP A 135 18.40 -24.12 15.34
N GLU A 136 19.03 -23.50 14.35
CA GLU A 136 20.48 -23.23 14.39
C GLU A 136 20.86 -22.33 15.58
N ILE A 137 20.07 -21.28 15.85
CA ILE A 137 20.28 -20.38 17.00
C ILE A 137 20.15 -21.17 18.30
N SER A 138 19.10 -21.99 18.44
CA SER A 138 18.87 -22.83 19.61
C SER A 138 20.03 -23.81 19.87
N THR A 139 20.53 -24.44 18.82
CA THR A 139 21.67 -25.37 18.89
C THR A 139 22.95 -24.65 19.31
N ARG A 140 23.21 -23.46 18.77
CA ARG A 140 24.37 -22.64 19.16
C ARG A 140 24.29 -22.22 20.62
N GLN A 141 23.12 -21.79 21.09
CA GLN A 141 22.90 -21.45 22.50
C GLN A 141 23.19 -22.63 23.41
N SER A 142 22.68 -23.82 23.07
CA SER A 142 22.92 -25.05 23.83
C SER A 142 24.41 -25.41 23.89
N SER A 143 25.16 -25.20 22.81
CA SER A 143 26.61 -25.40 22.80
C SER A 143 27.36 -24.39 23.67
N ILE A 144 26.94 -23.13 23.67
CA ILE A 144 27.53 -22.08 24.51
C ILE A 144 27.31 -22.41 26.00
N ILE A 145 26.09 -22.79 26.38
CA ILE A 145 25.76 -23.17 27.76
C ILE A 145 26.68 -24.30 28.24
N LYS A 146 26.80 -25.39 27.45
CA LYS A 146 27.69 -26.51 27.79
C LYS A 146 29.16 -26.10 27.95
N LYS A 147 29.64 -25.12 27.17
CA LYS A 147 31.00 -24.59 27.30
C LYS A 147 31.18 -23.75 28.56
N LEU A 148 30.16 -22.99 28.96
CA LEU A 148 30.19 -22.22 30.20
C LEU A 148 30.21 -23.15 31.43
N ASP A 149 29.35 -24.18 31.44
CA ASP A 149 29.31 -25.18 32.52
C ASP A 149 30.67 -25.89 32.70
N ALA A 150 31.35 -26.22 31.59
CA ALA A 150 32.67 -26.85 31.62
C ALA A 150 33.78 -25.93 32.15
N ILE A 151 33.68 -24.62 31.92
CA ILE A 151 34.62 -23.63 32.46
C ILE A 151 34.43 -23.48 33.97
N GLU A 152 33.17 -23.45 34.43
CA GLU A 152 32.82 -23.35 35.85
C GLU A 152 33.37 -24.55 36.63
N GLN A 153 33.12 -25.77 36.16
CA GLN A 153 33.63 -27.01 36.79
C GLN A 153 35.16 -27.16 36.74
N GLY A 154 35.82 -26.56 35.74
CA GLY A 154 37.28 -26.53 35.64
C GLY A 154 37.95 -25.53 36.59
N SER A 155 37.20 -24.55 37.10
CA SER A 155 37.71 -23.53 38.03
C SER A 155 37.72 -23.96 39.49
N GLU A 156 36.88 -24.93 39.87
CA GLU A 156 36.79 -25.46 41.25
C GLU A 156 37.82 -26.54 41.59
N ASN A 157 38.56 -27.04 40.59
CA ASN A 157 39.54 -28.13 40.73
C ASN A 157 41.01 -27.65 40.69
N LYS A 158 41.28 -26.36 40.93
CA LYS A 158 42.63 -25.78 41.06
C LYS A 158 42.81 -25.13 42.42
#